data_AF-A0A7S1C931-F1
#
_entry.id   AF-A0A7S1C931-F1
#
_cell.length_a   1.000
_cell.length_b   1.000
_cell.length_c   1.000
_cell.angle_alpha   90.00
_cell.angle_beta   90.00
_cell.angle_gamma   90.00
#
_symmetry.space_group_name_H-M   'P 1'
#
loop_
_entity.id
_entity.type
_entity.pdbx_description
1 polymer ?
#
loop_
_entity_poly.entity_id
_entity_poly.type
_entity_poly.pdbx_seq_one_letter_code
_entity_poly.pdbx_strand_id
1 'polypeptide(L)'
;GSPSRTDASDSSLGGSGSASWSARREWIVLAACQEGETLPTTPDVPADLFTACLTTPIKVALRYFMRRNPMVLRGMDASILDSLPGQLNDRKSPLGELNWIFTAVTDTIAWTTLPRQLFQRLFRQDLLVASLFRNFLLADRVMRAFHCTPVSLPELQSTCDNPLWAVWDLATELCLAQLPAMLGLSPPPHSPGPAGADDGAAAGRKGGTG
;
A
#
# COMPACT_ATOMS: atom_id res chain seq x y z
N GLY A 1 24.25 -23.38 84.74
CA GLY A 1 25.20 -24.15 83.92
C GLY A 1 24.69 -24.21 82.50
N SER A 2 25.58 -24.02 81.54
CA SER A 2 25.40 -24.31 80.09
C SER A 2 25.41 -25.85 79.86
N PRO A 3 25.31 -26.41 78.62
CA PRO A 3 25.27 -25.86 77.25
C PRO A 3 23.84 -25.93 76.64
N SER A 4 23.54 -25.92 75.33
CA SER A 4 24.34 -25.96 74.08
C SER A 4 23.68 -25.19 72.92
N ARG A 5 24.34 -25.17 71.76
CA ARG A 5 23.87 -24.68 70.45
C ARG A 5 23.39 -25.81 69.55
N THR A 6 22.54 -25.48 68.59
CA THR A 6 22.77 -25.82 67.17
C THR A 6 22.31 -24.65 66.29
N ASP A 7 23.24 -24.11 65.51
CA ASP A 7 22.93 -23.17 64.41
C ASP A 7 22.37 -23.94 63.21
N ALA A 8 21.44 -23.33 62.47
CA ALA A 8 21.05 -23.78 61.13
C ALA A 8 20.82 -22.55 60.23
N SER A 9 21.87 -22.19 59.50
CA SER A 9 21.80 -21.22 58.40
C SER A 9 21.32 -21.91 57.13
N ASP A 10 20.28 -21.39 56.48
CA ASP A 10 20.17 -21.49 55.03
C ASP A 10 19.54 -20.20 54.46
N SER A 11 19.57 -20.09 53.13
CA SER A 11 20.12 -18.92 52.49
C SER A 11 19.17 -18.20 51.52
N SER A 12 19.62 -17.02 51.12
CA SER A 12 18.99 -16.06 50.22
C SER A 12 18.15 -16.63 49.07
N LEU A 13 16.90 -16.14 48.95
CA LEU A 13 16.31 -15.82 47.65
C LEU A 13 15.78 -14.39 47.66
N GLY A 14 16.53 -13.50 47.01
CA GLY A 14 16.15 -12.11 46.79
C GLY A 14 15.00 -12.01 45.79
N GLY A 15 13.76 -11.97 46.30
CA GLY A 15 12.59 -11.62 45.52
C GLY A 15 12.50 -10.12 45.28
N SER A 16 13.33 -9.57 44.38
CA SER A 16 13.10 -8.24 43.81
C SER A 16 11.90 -8.28 42.86
N GLY A 17 10.72 -8.45 43.45
CA GLY A 17 9.43 -8.37 42.79
C GLY A 17 9.16 -6.91 42.42
N SER A 18 9.81 -6.46 41.33
CA SER A 18 9.54 -5.19 40.65
C SER A 18 8.04 -4.95 40.67
N ALA A 19 7.61 -3.90 41.39
CA ALA A 19 6.21 -3.54 41.55
C ALA A 19 5.58 -3.50 40.16
N SER A 20 4.71 -4.47 39.89
CA SER A 20 4.47 -4.86 38.50
C SER A 20 3.96 -3.67 37.70
N TRP A 21 4.51 -3.45 36.50
CA TRP A 21 4.07 -2.42 35.56
C TRP A 21 2.70 -2.79 34.93
N SER A 22 1.81 -3.40 35.72
CA SER A 22 0.50 -3.94 35.36
C SER A 22 -0.59 -2.87 35.25
N ALA A 23 -0.18 -1.63 35.01
CA ALA A 23 -0.96 -0.61 34.33
C ALA A 23 -0.18 -0.18 33.07
N ARG A 24 0.17 -1.15 32.21
CA ARG A 24 0.75 -0.89 30.88
C ARG A 24 -0.26 -0.06 30.09
N ARG A 25 -0.03 1.26 30.10
CA ARG A 25 -0.87 2.27 29.46
C ARG A 25 -1.23 1.85 28.04
N GLU A 26 -2.52 1.91 27.72
CA GLU A 26 -3.11 1.46 26.46
C GLU A 26 -2.87 2.45 25.32
N TRP A 27 -1.62 2.88 25.16
CA TRP A 27 -1.23 3.89 24.20
C TRP A 27 -1.06 3.27 22.82
N ILE A 28 -1.75 3.89 21.85
CA ILE A 28 -1.51 3.68 20.43
C ILE A 28 -0.68 4.87 19.95
N VAL A 29 0.46 4.57 19.33
CA VAL A 29 1.35 5.58 18.73
C VAL A 29 1.63 5.16 17.30
N LEU A 30 1.57 6.10 16.37
CA LEU A 30 1.97 5.92 14.98
C LEU A 30 2.93 7.07 14.66
N ALA A 31 4.15 6.77 14.22
CA ALA A 31 5.17 7.77 13.91
C ALA A 31 5.78 7.51 12.52
N ALA A 32 6.18 8.60 11.87
CA ALA A 32 6.44 8.61 10.44
C ALA A 32 7.75 7.93 10.01
N CYS A 33 8.84 8.13 10.75
CA CYS A 33 10.15 7.51 10.51
C CYS A 33 10.76 7.04 11.84
N GLN A 34 11.79 6.20 11.76
CA GLN A 34 12.60 5.74 12.89
C GLN A 34 13.63 6.81 13.31
N GLU A 35 14.23 6.65 14.50
CA GLU A 35 15.35 7.47 14.95
C GLU A 35 16.50 7.48 13.91
N GLY A 36 16.96 8.68 13.56
CA GLY A 36 18.04 8.89 12.58
C GLY A 36 17.60 9.00 11.12
N GLU A 37 16.36 8.66 10.79
CA GLU A 37 15.79 8.85 9.45
C GLU A 37 15.21 10.27 9.27
N THR A 38 15.04 10.71 8.02
CA THR A 38 14.41 11.99 7.68
C THR A 38 13.26 11.75 6.69
N LEU A 39 12.20 12.56 6.78
CA LEU A 39 11.08 12.50 5.85
C LEU A 39 11.53 12.75 4.39
N PRO A 40 10.86 12.14 3.39
CA PRO A 40 11.18 12.37 1.98
C PRO A 40 11.02 13.84 1.59
N THR A 41 12.05 14.42 0.98
CA THR A 41 12.07 15.82 0.50
C THR A 41 11.91 15.91 -1.03
N THR A 42 11.54 14.81 -1.71
CA THR A 42 11.44 14.80 -3.17
C THR A 42 10.13 15.44 -3.64
N PRO A 43 10.15 16.26 -4.72
CA PRO A 43 9.00 17.09 -5.11
C PRO A 43 7.81 16.31 -5.70
N ASP A 44 7.98 15.01 -5.93
CA ASP A 44 6.96 14.11 -6.49
C ASP A 44 5.97 13.55 -5.45
N VAL A 45 6.28 13.69 -4.15
CA VAL A 45 5.41 13.28 -3.04
C VAL A 45 4.97 14.50 -2.21
N PRO A 46 3.82 14.43 -1.52
CA PRO A 46 3.47 15.45 -0.53
C PRO A 46 4.51 15.47 0.60
N ALA A 47 4.84 16.67 1.09
CA ALA A 47 5.79 16.86 2.19
C ALA A 47 5.39 16.15 3.49
N ASP A 48 4.09 15.91 3.69
CA ASP A 48 3.57 15.03 4.74
C ASP A 48 2.99 13.74 4.14
N LEU A 49 3.90 12.89 3.64
CA LEU A 49 3.57 11.59 3.07
C LEU A 49 2.93 10.64 4.08
N PHE A 50 3.31 10.73 5.36
CA PHE A 50 2.78 9.86 6.41
C PHE A 50 1.30 10.16 6.69
N THR A 51 0.96 11.41 6.96
CA THR A 51 -0.44 11.81 7.16
C THR A 51 -1.26 11.56 5.89
N ALA A 52 -0.68 11.79 4.70
CA ALA A 52 -1.36 11.49 3.44
C ALA A 52 -1.68 9.98 3.28
N CYS A 53 -0.78 9.07 3.68
CA CYS A 53 -1.07 7.63 3.74
C CYS A 53 -2.22 7.33 4.71
N LEU A 54 -2.20 7.93 5.92
CA LEU A 54 -3.20 7.69 6.96
C LEU A 54 -4.59 8.27 6.66
N THR A 55 -4.67 9.39 5.95
CA THR A 55 -5.92 10.14 5.72
C THR A 55 -6.47 10.01 4.29
N THR A 56 -5.62 9.75 3.30
CA THR A 56 -5.99 9.64 1.88
C THR A 56 -5.36 8.41 1.19
N PRO A 57 -5.50 7.20 1.78
CA PRO A 57 -4.74 6.01 1.37
C PRO A 57 -4.86 5.69 -0.12
N ILE A 58 -6.07 5.72 -0.69
CA ILE A 58 -6.29 5.41 -2.11
C ILE A 58 -5.56 6.39 -3.03
N LYS A 59 -5.59 7.69 -2.72
CA LYS A 59 -4.91 8.72 -3.53
C LYS A 59 -3.39 8.55 -3.51
N VAL A 60 -2.81 8.20 -2.36
CA VAL A 60 -1.37 7.93 -2.24
C VAL A 60 -1.00 6.60 -2.90
N ALA A 61 -1.76 5.52 -2.66
CA ALA A 61 -1.51 4.21 -3.24
C ALA A 61 -1.51 4.23 -4.78
N LEU A 62 -2.45 4.96 -5.39
CA LEU A 62 -2.53 5.14 -6.84
C LEU A 62 -1.36 5.97 -7.40
N ARG A 63 -0.98 7.08 -6.75
CA ARG A 63 0.18 7.90 -7.16
C ARG A 63 1.49 7.12 -7.03
N TYR A 64 1.66 6.37 -5.93
CA TYR A 64 2.78 5.47 -5.72
C TYR A 64 2.85 4.36 -6.80
N PHE A 65 1.70 3.75 -7.12
CA PHE A 65 1.61 2.74 -8.18
C PHE A 65 1.98 3.31 -9.56
N MET A 66 1.49 4.50 -9.91
CA MET A 66 1.87 5.17 -11.17
C MET A 66 3.38 5.45 -11.24
N ARG A 67 3.98 5.94 -10.15
CA ARG A 67 5.42 6.20 -10.07
C ARG A 67 6.24 4.93 -10.31
N ARG A 68 5.81 3.79 -9.78
CA ARG A 68 6.51 2.50 -9.98
C ARG A 68 6.27 1.91 -11.38
N ASN A 69 5.13 2.22 -12.01
CA ASN A 69 4.70 1.60 -13.27
C ASN A 69 4.32 2.68 -14.32
N PRO A 70 5.28 3.49 -14.83
CA PRO A 70 5.01 4.66 -15.67
C PRO A 70 4.32 4.35 -17.01
N MET A 71 4.35 3.09 -17.46
CA MET A 71 3.76 2.66 -18.73
C MET A 71 2.26 2.36 -18.66
N VAL A 72 1.68 2.11 -17.47
CA VAL A 72 0.27 1.66 -17.32
C VAL A 72 -0.72 2.66 -17.91
N LEU A 73 -0.44 3.95 -17.74
CA LEU A 73 -1.24 5.06 -18.28
C LEU A 73 -0.60 5.70 -19.53
N ARG A 74 0.29 4.98 -20.23
CA ARG A 74 0.94 5.40 -21.50
C ARG A 74 1.54 6.82 -21.48
N GLY A 75 2.10 7.24 -20.34
CA GLY A 75 2.69 8.58 -20.17
C GLY A 75 1.70 9.72 -19.87
N MET A 76 0.43 9.43 -19.56
CA MET A 76 -0.48 10.43 -18.99
C MET A 76 -0.03 10.84 -17.58
N ASP A 77 -0.24 12.12 -17.24
CA ASP A 77 0.13 12.68 -15.94
C ASP A 77 -0.75 12.16 -14.78
N ALA A 78 -0.20 12.18 -13.57
CA ALA A 78 -0.85 11.72 -12.34
C ALA A 78 -2.09 12.54 -11.94
N SER A 79 -2.32 13.71 -12.53
CA SER A 79 -3.58 14.46 -12.40
C SER A 79 -4.81 13.68 -12.88
N ILE A 80 -4.66 12.72 -13.81
CA ILE A 80 -5.79 11.88 -14.28
C ILE A 80 -6.43 11.06 -13.14
N LEU A 81 -5.68 10.75 -12.08
CA LEU A 81 -6.19 10.04 -10.91
C LEU A 81 -7.24 10.85 -10.13
N ASP A 82 -7.16 12.18 -10.19
CA ASP A 82 -8.13 13.05 -9.54
C ASP A 82 -9.47 13.11 -10.32
N SER A 83 -9.52 12.52 -11.51
CA SER A 83 -10.72 12.32 -12.35
C SER A 83 -11.33 10.92 -12.26
N LEU A 84 -10.85 10.03 -11.35
CA LEU A 84 -11.43 8.69 -11.16
C LEU A 84 -12.91 8.77 -10.74
N PRO A 85 -13.85 8.14 -11.47
CA PRO A 85 -15.26 8.40 -11.28
C PRO A 85 -15.87 7.75 -10.03
N GLY A 86 -16.79 8.50 -9.42
CA GLY A 86 -17.65 8.10 -8.31
C GLY A 86 -17.09 8.43 -6.93
N GLN A 87 -17.33 7.57 -5.93
CA GLN A 87 -17.14 7.91 -4.51
C GLN A 87 -16.62 6.71 -3.71
N LEU A 88 -15.82 6.96 -2.68
CA LEU A 88 -15.18 5.92 -1.85
C LEU A 88 -16.19 4.97 -1.15
N ASN A 89 -17.43 5.42 -0.95
CA ASN A 89 -18.51 4.62 -0.34
C ASN A 89 -19.38 3.87 -1.38
N ASP A 90 -19.30 4.20 -2.67
CA ASP A 90 -20.05 3.52 -3.73
C ASP A 90 -19.24 2.39 -4.35
N ARG A 91 -19.44 1.16 -3.88
CA ARG A 91 -18.76 -0.04 -4.39
C ARG A 91 -19.05 -0.36 -5.86
N LYS A 92 -20.01 0.30 -6.51
CA LYS A 92 -20.27 0.16 -7.96
C LYS A 92 -19.44 1.13 -8.81
N SER A 93 -18.83 2.13 -8.17
CA SER A 93 -17.93 3.08 -8.79
C SER A 93 -16.50 2.52 -8.77
N PRO A 94 -15.69 2.75 -9.82
CA PRO A 94 -14.28 2.32 -9.85
C PRO A 94 -13.46 2.82 -8.65
N LEU A 95 -13.71 4.05 -8.18
CA LEU A 95 -13.07 4.59 -6.97
C LEU A 95 -13.49 3.85 -5.69
N GLY A 96 -14.77 3.50 -5.54
CA GLY A 96 -15.27 2.74 -4.38
C GLY A 96 -14.96 1.25 -4.43
N GLU A 97 -14.85 0.66 -5.62
CA GLU A 97 -14.34 -0.70 -5.85
C GLU A 97 -12.88 -0.80 -5.40
N LEU A 98 -12.01 0.10 -5.87
CA LEU A 98 -10.61 0.20 -5.41
C LEU A 98 -10.53 0.36 -3.88
N ASN A 99 -11.36 1.24 -3.29
CA ASN A 99 -11.39 1.43 -1.84
C ASN A 99 -11.80 0.14 -1.09
N TRP A 100 -12.74 -0.63 -1.64
CA TRP A 100 -13.17 -1.89 -1.07
C TRP A 100 -12.11 -2.99 -1.19
N ILE A 101 -11.45 -3.10 -2.36
CA ILE A 101 -10.32 -4.01 -2.58
C ILE A 101 -9.15 -3.67 -1.65
N PHE A 102 -8.77 -2.40 -1.54
CA PHE A 102 -7.74 -1.93 -0.61
C PHE A 102 -8.04 -2.34 0.84
N THR A 103 -9.28 -2.16 1.27
CA THR A 103 -9.73 -2.54 2.61
C THR A 103 -9.64 -4.06 2.81
N ALA A 104 -10.04 -4.86 1.82
CA ALA A 104 -9.98 -6.32 1.90
C ALA A 104 -8.53 -6.84 1.91
N VAL A 105 -7.65 -6.28 1.07
CA VAL A 105 -6.23 -6.64 1.01
C VAL A 105 -5.53 -6.29 2.33
N THR A 106 -5.66 -5.05 2.82
CA THR A 106 -5.00 -4.62 4.07
C THR A 106 -5.49 -5.37 5.30
N ASP A 107 -6.79 -5.68 5.39
CA ASP A 107 -7.35 -6.50 6.47
C ASP A 107 -6.86 -7.96 6.41
N THR A 108 -6.68 -8.52 5.22
CA THR A 108 -6.14 -9.88 5.03
C THR A 108 -4.63 -9.94 5.33
N ILE A 109 -3.86 -8.91 4.96
CA ILE A 109 -2.45 -8.77 5.36
C ILE A 109 -2.34 -8.73 6.88
N ALA A 110 -3.12 -7.87 7.54
CA ALA A 110 -3.15 -7.80 8.99
C ALA A 110 -3.54 -9.13 9.65
N TRP A 111 -4.53 -9.84 9.12
CA TRP A 111 -4.96 -11.14 9.64
C TRP A 111 -3.91 -12.24 9.49
N THR A 112 -3.14 -12.22 8.39
CA THR A 112 -2.13 -13.25 8.09
C THR A 112 -0.78 -12.98 8.74
N THR A 113 -0.42 -11.72 9.01
CA THR A 113 0.85 -11.35 9.64
C THR A 113 0.75 -11.20 11.17
N LEU A 114 -0.36 -10.69 11.72
CA LEU A 114 -0.42 -10.32 13.13
C LEU A 114 -0.92 -11.45 14.06
N PRO A 115 -0.40 -11.56 15.30
CA PRO A 115 -0.96 -12.46 16.31
C PRO A 115 -2.45 -12.18 16.55
N ARG A 116 -3.28 -13.23 16.64
CA ARG A 116 -4.75 -13.14 16.74
C ARG A 116 -5.25 -12.12 17.78
N GLN A 117 -4.61 -12.05 18.95
CA GLN A 117 -4.98 -11.09 20.01
C GLN A 117 -4.71 -9.64 19.59
N LEU A 118 -3.58 -9.38 18.93
CA LEU A 118 -3.21 -8.05 18.46
C LEU A 118 -4.09 -7.62 17.28
N PHE A 119 -4.37 -8.52 16.35
CA PHE A 119 -5.32 -8.26 15.26
C PHE A 119 -6.70 -7.88 15.81
N GLN A 120 -7.25 -8.65 16.75
CA GLN A 120 -8.56 -8.35 17.35
C GLN A 120 -8.56 -6.99 18.05
N ARG A 121 -7.48 -6.67 18.77
CA ARG A 121 -7.32 -5.36 19.42
C ARG A 121 -7.32 -4.21 18.41
N LEU A 122 -6.47 -4.27 17.38
CA LEU A 122 -6.23 -3.12 16.50
C LEU A 122 -7.20 -3.03 15.32
N PHE A 123 -7.69 -4.15 14.79
CA PHE A 123 -8.51 -4.21 13.57
C PHE A 123 -10.00 -4.53 13.82
N ARG A 124 -10.41 -4.79 15.07
CA ARG A 124 -11.80 -5.18 15.40
C ARG A 124 -12.45 -4.47 16.59
N GLN A 125 -11.71 -3.84 17.50
CA GLN A 125 -12.31 -3.13 18.65
C GLN A 125 -12.89 -1.76 18.29
N ASP A 126 -12.14 -0.93 17.56
CA ASP A 126 -12.53 0.43 17.21
C ASP A 126 -12.36 0.66 15.70
N LEU A 127 -13.35 1.32 15.08
CA LEU A 127 -13.41 1.52 13.63
C LEU A 127 -12.37 2.51 13.10
N LEU A 128 -12.05 3.55 13.88
CA LEU A 128 -11.05 4.56 13.54
C LEU A 128 -9.64 3.99 13.70
N VAL A 129 -9.36 3.32 14.82
CA VAL A 129 -8.10 2.61 15.07
C VAL A 129 -7.85 1.57 13.98
N ALA A 130 -8.85 0.74 13.65
CA ALA A 130 -8.76 -0.22 12.56
C ALA A 130 -8.48 0.46 11.22
N SER A 131 -8.98 1.68 11.00
CA SER A 131 -8.71 2.42 9.77
C SER A 131 -7.33 3.02 9.72
N LEU A 132 -6.85 3.60 10.83
CA LEU A 132 -5.49 4.09 10.94
C LEU A 132 -4.49 2.95 10.74
N PHE A 133 -4.72 1.77 11.32
CA PHE A 133 -3.82 0.62 11.13
C PHE A 133 -3.89 0.00 9.74
N ARG A 134 -5.07 -0.13 9.10
CA ARG A 134 -5.17 -0.50 7.67
C ARG A 134 -4.35 0.45 6.78
N ASN A 135 -4.46 1.75 7.05
CA ASN A 135 -3.75 2.78 6.30
C ASN A 135 -2.25 2.86 6.66
N PHE A 136 -1.87 2.46 7.88
CA PHE A 136 -0.47 2.34 8.30
C PHE A 136 0.26 1.22 7.55
N LEU A 137 -0.40 0.12 7.18
CA LEU A 137 0.22 -0.90 6.31
C LEU A 137 0.61 -0.34 4.94
N LEU A 138 -0.20 0.59 4.40
CA LEU A 138 0.18 1.33 3.20
C LEU A 138 1.35 2.28 3.47
N ALA A 139 1.37 2.97 4.61
CA ALA A 139 2.50 3.83 4.99
C ALA A 139 3.81 3.03 5.08
N ASP A 140 3.80 1.87 5.74
CA ASP A 140 4.92 0.93 5.84
C ASP A 140 5.42 0.48 4.45
N ARG A 141 4.52 0.21 3.50
CA ARG A 141 4.90 -0.10 2.12
C ARG A 141 5.47 1.10 1.35
N VAL A 142 4.81 2.25 1.43
CA VAL A 142 5.13 3.42 0.59
C VAL A 142 6.37 4.14 1.11
N MET A 143 6.48 4.40 2.41
CA MET A 143 7.57 5.19 2.98
C MET A 143 8.92 4.47 2.92
N ARG A 144 8.94 3.14 3.04
CA ARG A 144 10.17 2.33 2.86
C ARG A 144 10.77 2.47 1.47
N ALA A 145 9.95 2.69 0.44
CA ALA A 145 10.43 2.98 -0.91
C ALA A 145 11.12 4.35 -1.05
N PHE A 146 11.01 5.21 -0.03
CA PHE A 146 11.73 6.49 0.11
C PHE A 146 12.72 6.47 1.31
N HIS A 147 13.14 5.28 1.77
CA HIS A 147 14.10 5.09 2.87
C HIS A 147 13.68 5.71 4.22
N CYS A 148 12.38 5.72 4.51
CA CYS A 148 11.86 6.04 5.84
C CYS A 148 10.96 4.89 6.35
N THR A 149 11.15 4.53 7.61
CA THR A 149 10.57 3.37 8.30
C THR A 149 9.54 3.86 9.30
N PRO A 150 8.24 3.81 8.99
CA PRO A 150 7.22 4.20 9.94
C PRO A 150 7.14 3.17 11.08
N VAL A 151 6.99 3.66 12.29
CA VAL A 151 6.98 2.85 13.52
C VAL A 151 5.65 2.98 14.26
N SER A 152 5.28 1.94 14.99
CA SER A 152 4.01 1.88 15.71
C SER A 152 4.17 1.31 17.12
N LEU A 153 3.25 1.70 18.00
CA LEU A 153 3.02 1.09 19.30
C LEU A 153 1.53 0.69 19.37
N PRO A 154 1.18 -0.59 19.64
CA PRO A 154 2.06 -1.76 19.69
C PRO A 154 2.86 -1.96 18.39
N GLU A 155 4.06 -2.51 18.50
CA GLU A 155 4.95 -2.74 17.37
C GLU A 155 4.34 -3.74 16.38
N LEU A 156 4.35 -3.37 15.10
CA LEU A 156 3.97 -4.23 13.99
C LEU A 156 5.19 -4.63 13.17
N GLN A 157 5.24 -5.89 12.76
CA GLN A 157 6.23 -6.35 11.78
C GLN A 157 5.99 -5.69 10.43
N SER A 158 7.07 -5.45 9.68
CA SER A 158 6.97 -4.92 8.31
C SER A 158 6.06 -5.81 7.44
N THR A 159 5.21 -5.18 6.66
CA THR A 159 4.29 -5.79 5.70
C THR A 159 4.58 -5.39 4.26
N CYS A 160 5.58 -4.55 4.01
CA CYS A 160 5.88 -3.98 2.68
C CYS A 160 6.02 -5.04 1.57
N ASP A 161 6.59 -6.20 1.90
CA ASP A 161 6.88 -7.30 0.98
C ASP A 161 5.82 -8.42 1.01
N ASN A 162 4.68 -8.22 1.69
CA ASN A 162 3.62 -9.23 1.75
C ASN A 162 3.05 -9.49 0.33
N PRO A 163 2.95 -10.76 -0.13
CA PRO A 163 2.54 -11.09 -1.49
C PRO A 163 1.11 -10.63 -1.85
N LEU A 164 0.24 -10.39 -0.87
CA LEU A 164 -1.11 -9.85 -1.12
C LEU A 164 -1.08 -8.43 -1.70
N TRP A 165 0.02 -7.69 -1.56
CA TRP A 165 0.20 -6.43 -2.27
C TRP A 165 0.24 -6.58 -3.79
N ALA A 166 0.63 -7.75 -4.32
CA ALA A 166 0.52 -8.03 -5.76
C ALA A 166 -0.94 -8.08 -6.24
N VAL A 167 -1.89 -8.48 -5.36
CA VAL A 167 -3.33 -8.46 -5.65
C VAL A 167 -3.84 -7.02 -5.76
N TRP A 168 -3.41 -6.14 -4.84
CA TRP A 168 -3.69 -4.71 -4.92
C TRP A 168 -3.11 -4.07 -6.19
N ASP A 169 -1.85 -4.38 -6.51
CA ASP A 169 -1.16 -3.86 -7.69
C ASP A 169 -1.88 -4.27 -8.99
N LEU A 170 -2.26 -5.55 -9.12
CA LEU A 170 -2.99 -6.06 -10.29
C LEU A 170 -4.40 -5.44 -10.42
N ALA A 171 -5.15 -5.32 -9.32
CA ALA A 171 -6.46 -4.67 -9.33
C ALA A 171 -6.35 -3.19 -9.72
N THR A 172 -5.31 -2.51 -9.24
CA THR A 172 -4.99 -1.13 -9.62
C THR A 172 -4.68 -1.02 -11.11
N GLU A 173 -3.83 -1.90 -11.65
CA GLU A 173 -3.47 -1.93 -13.07
C GLU A 173 -4.71 -2.10 -13.97
N LEU A 174 -5.57 -3.07 -13.66
CA LEU A 174 -6.79 -3.34 -14.42
C LEU A 174 -7.78 -2.16 -14.38
N CYS A 175 -7.90 -1.46 -13.25
CA CYS A 175 -8.74 -0.27 -13.15
C CYS A 175 -8.15 0.91 -13.94
N LEU A 176 -6.84 1.16 -13.84
CA LEU A 176 -6.18 2.29 -14.51
C LEU A 176 -6.10 2.08 -16.03
N ALA A 177 -5.97 0.85 -16.52
CA ALA A 177 -6.02 0.53 -17.95
C ALA A 177 -7.37 0.90 -18.60
N GLN A 178 -8.48 0.88 -17.84
CA GLN A 178 -9.82 1.25 -18.29
C GLN A 178 -10.10 2.76 -18.19
N LEU A 179 -9.39 3.48 -17.31
CA LEU A 179 -9.60 4.88 -17.01
C LEU A 179 -9.65 5.83 -18.23
N PRO A 180 -8.71 5.79 -19.22
CA PRO A 180 -8.82 6.66 -20.40
C PRO A 180 -10.09 6.41 -21.21
N ALA A 181 -10.51 5.14 -21.39
CA ALA A 181 -11.75 4.82 -22.09
C ALA A 181 -12.99 5.34 -21.34
N MET A 182 -13.01 5.22 -20.01
CA MET A 182 -14.07 5.75 -19.15
C MET A 182 -14.19 7.28 -19.20
N LEU A 183 -13.07 7.99 -19.41
CA LEU A 183 -13.02 9.45 -19.52
C LEU A 183 -13.24 9.96 -20.96
N GLY A 184 -13.52 9.08 -21.93
CA GLY A 184 -13.63 9.46 -23.35
C GLY A 184 -12.29 9.89 -23.98
N LEU A 185 -11.17 9.66 -23.29
CA LEU A 185 -9.82 9.90 -23.79
C LEU A 185 -9.44 8.75 -24.71
N SER A 186 -9.91 8.82 -25.96
CA SER A 186 -9.51 7.88 -27.01
C SER A 186 -7.98 7.81 -27.06
N PRO A 187 -7.36 6.62 -27.19
CA PRO A 187 -5.99 6.57 -27.67
C PRO A 187 -5.92 7.29 -29.02
N PRO A 188 -4.80 7.98 -29.36
CA PRO A 188 -4.61 8.46 -30.71
C PRO A 188 -4.78 7.28 -31.67
N PRO A 189 -5.47 7.45 -32.81
CA PRO A 189 -5.65 6.36 -33.75
C PRO A 189 -4.27 5.81 -34.12
N HIS A 190 -4.10 4.49 -34.01
CA HIS A 190 -2.96 3.84 -34.64
C HIS A 190 -3.01 4.23 -36.12
N SER A 191 -2.03 5.02 -36.56
CA SER A 191 -1.83 5.28 -37.97
C SER A 191 -1.73 3.93 -38.67
N PRO A 192 -2.55 3.65 -39.70
CA PRO A 192 -2.33 2.48 -40.52
C PRO A 192 -0.90 2.60 -41.06
N GLY A 193 -0.08 1.57 -40.82
CA GLY A 193 1.20 1.46 -41.53
C GLY A 193 0.93 1.55 -43.03
N PRO A 194 1.86 2.09 -43.84
CA PRO A 194 1.63 2.31 -45.26
C PRO A 194 1.17 1.01 -45.91
N ALA A 195 -0.03 1.04 -46.50
CA ALA A 195 -0.55 -0.09 -47.25
C ALA A 195 0.48 -0.51 -48.30
N GLY A 196 0.77 -1.81 -48.36
CA GLY A 196 1.68 -2.35 -49.35
C GLY A 196 1.23 -1.96 -50.75
N ALA A 197 2.14 -1.41 -51.55
CA ALA A 197 1.89 -1.13 -52.95
C ALA A 197 1.88 -2.46 -53.73
N ASP A 198 0.70 -3.07 -53.85
CA ASP A 198 0.43 -4.14 -54.82
C ASP A 198 0.37 -3.54 -56.23
N ASP A 199 1.53 -3.22 -56.80
CA ASP A 199 1.66 -2.88 -58.23
C ASP A 199 1.65 -4.17 -59.07
N GLY A 200 0.44 -4.58 -59.46
CA GLY A 200 0.22 -5.86 -60.13
C GLY A 200 -0.88 -5.88 -61.20
N ALA A 201 -0.77 -5.09 -62.28
CA ALA A 201 -1.41 -5.41 -63.58
C ALA A 201 -1.00 -4.48 -64.75
N ALA A 202 -0.38 -5.04 -65.81
CA ALA A 202 -0.59 -4.61 -67.21
C ALA A 202 0.08 -5.56 -68.23
N ALA A 203 -0.25 -6.85 -68.23
CA ALA A 203 0.10 -7.75 -69.33
C ALA A 203 -1.02 -7.78 -70.37
N GLY A 204 -0.76 -7.28 -71.60
CA GLY A 204 -1.63 -7.55 -72.75
C GLY A 204 -1.75 -6.44 -73.78
N ARG A 205 -1.02 -6.55 -74.88
CA ARG A 205 -1.50 -6.06 -76.19
C ARG A 205 -1.13 -7.02 -77.31
N LYS A 206 -2.14 -7.41 -78.09
CA LYS A 206 -2.04 -8.33 -79.24
C LYS A 206 -1.21 -7.70 -80.37
N GLY A 207 -0.50 -8.52 -81.13
CA GLY A 207 0.24 -8.08 -82.32
C GLY A 207 -0.62 -7.99 -83.58
N GLY A 208 0.01 -7.65 -84.71
CA GLY A 208 -0.58 -7.78 -86.05
C GLY A 208 -0.08 -6.76 -87.08
N THR A 209 0.51 -7.30 -88.16
CA THR A 209 0.63 -6.74 -89.53
C THR A 209 1.43 -5.45 -89.78
N GLY A 210 2.29 -5.49 -90.80
CA GLY A 210 3.13 -4.40 -91.31
C GLY A 210 4.31 -4.97 -92.07
#